data_AF-A0A3C0IQV0-F1
#
_entry.id   AF-A0A3C0IQV0-F1
#
_cell.length_a   1.000
_cell.length_b   1.000
_cell.length_c   1.000
_cell.angle_alpha   90.00
_cell.angle_beta   90.00
_cell.angle_gamma   90.00
#
_symmetry.space_group_name_H-M   'P 1'
#
loop_
_entity.id
_entity.type
_entity.pdbx_description
1 polymer ?
#
loop_
_entity_poly.entity_id
_entity_poly.type
_entity_poly.pdbx_seq_one_letter_code
_entity_poly.pdbx_strand_id
1 'polypeptide(L)' 'EGDAPEEGPSNPFDIVGKAKHQAWQAIKGLTNEGAMQQYIDLVTSLQGK' A
#
# COMPACT_ATOMS: atom_id res chain seq x y z
N GLU A 1 -2.20 4.72 -10.57
CA GLU A 1 -2.02 3.36 -11.11
C GLU A 1 -2.50 2.42 -10.02
N GLY A 2 -3.64 1.74 -10.20
CA GLY A 2 -4.35 1.05 -9.12
C GLY A 2 -3.53 -0.10 -8.49
N ASP A 3 -3.50 -1.25 -9.16
CA ASP A 3 -2.82 -2.44 -8.66
C ASP A 3 -1.30 -2.31 -8.72
N ALA A 4 -0.62 -2.93 -7.75
CA ALA A 4 0.84 -3.03 -7.74
C ALA A 4 1.36 -3.81 -8.95
N PRO A 5 2.53 -3.44 -9.51
CA PRO A 5 3.20 -4.24 -10.53
C PRO A 5 3.53 -5.65 -10.02
N GLU A 6 3.51 -6.65 -10.92
CA GLU A 6 3.75 -8.06 -10.56
C GLU A 6 5.18 -8.29 -10.04
N GLU A 7 6.15 -7.55 -10.58
CA GLU A 7 7.55 -7.65 -10.16
C GLU A 7 7.89 -6.59 -9.12
N GLY A 8 8.46 -7.05 -8.00
CA GLY A 8 9.00 -6.21 -6.93
C GLY A 8 10.50 -5.96 -7.07
N PRO A 9 11.12 -5.21 -6.15
CA PRO A 9 12.53 -4.88 -6.22
C PRO A 9 13.43 -6.13 -6.14
N SER A 10 14.29 -6.29 -7.15
CA SER A 10 15.19 -7.46 -7.31
C SER A 10 16.41 -7.42 -6.39
N ASN A 11 16.73 -6.27 -5.79
CA ASN A 11 17.85 -6.13 -4.85
C ASN A 11 17.53 -6.87 -3.53
N PRO A 12 18.31 -7.89 -3.13
CA PRO A 12 18.05 -8.65 -1.92
C PRO A 12 18.11 -7.82 -0.62
N PHE A 13 18.88 -6.74 -0.60
CA PHE A 13 19.06 -5.86 0.56
C PHE A 13 18.05 -4.70 0.63
N ASP A 14 17.19 -4.56 -0.37
CA ASP A 14 16.13 -3.55 -0.37
C ASP A 14 14.91 -4.04 0.42
N ILE A 15 15.08 -4.16 1.74
CA ILE A 15 14.04 -4.64 2.66
C ILE A 15 12.86 -3.67 2.66
N VAL A 16 13.12 -2.36 2.57
CA VAL A 16 12.09 -1.31 2.58
C VAL A 16 11.29 -1.32 1.29
N GLY A 17 11.94 -1.43 0.14
CA GLY A 17 11.27 -1.53 -1.16
C GLY A 17 10.41 -2.79 -1.26
N LYS A 18 10.93 -3.93 -0.79
CA LYS A 18 10.16 -5.19 -0.72
C LYS A 18 8.95 -5.07 0.20
N ALA A 19 9.11 -4.49 1.38
CA ALA A 19 8.00 -4.30 2.31
C ALA A 19 6.91 -3.38 1.74
N LYS A 20 7.30 -2.29 1.06
CA LYS A 20 6.36 -1.39 0.37
C LYS A 20 5.63 -2.10 -0.76
N HIS A 21 6.35 -2.87 -1.58
CA HIS A 21 5.76 -3.62 -2.69
C HIS A 21 4.79 -4.69 -2.19
N GLN A 22 5.15 -5.42 -1.14
CA GLN A 22 4.26 -6.39 -0.48
C GLN A 22 3.01 -5.74 0.11
N ALA A 23 3.16 -4.59 0.78
CA ALA A 23 2.01 -3.85 1.31
C ALA A 23 1.08 -3.36 0.20
N TRP A 24 1.63 -2.94 -0.94
CA TRP A 24 0.84 -2.55 -2.11
C TRP A 24 0.16 -3.77 -2.77
N GLN A 25 0.83 -4.92 -2.87
CA GLN A 25 0.21 -6.16 -3.32
C GLN A 25 -0.90 -6.65 -2.39
N ALA A 26 -0.77 -6.43 -1.08
CA ALA A 26 -1.79 -6.82 -0.10
C ALA A 26 -3.12 -6.06 -0.27
N ILE A 27 -3.10 -4.89 -0.91
CA ILE A 27 -4.28 -4.09 -1.24
C ILE A 27 -4.67 -4.19 -2.72
N LYS A 28 -4.14 -5.18 -3.46
CA LYS A 28 -4.47 -5.44 -4.86
C LYS A 28 -5.97 -5.76 -5.01
N GLY A 29 -6.62 -5.23 -6.04
CA GLY A 29 -8.04 -5.39 -6.31
C GLY A 29 -8.93 -4.43 -5.51
N LEU A 30 -8.36 -3.49 -4.75
CA LEU A 30 -9.11 -2.43 -4.11
C LEU A 30 -9.56 -1.39 -5.14
N THR A 31 -10.83 -1.01 -5.11
CA THR A 31 -11.32 0.09 -5.96
C THR A 31 -10.72 1.41 -5.50
N ASN A 32 -10.60 2.37 -6.42
CA ASN A 32 -10.07 3.69 -6.10
C ASN A 32 -10.87 4.37 -4.98
N GLU A 33 -12.20 4.24 -4.95
CA GLU A 33 -13.00 4.80 -3.86
C GLU A 33 -12.71 4.11 -2.52
N GLY A 34 -12.53 2.79 -2.51
CA GLY A 34 -12.19 2.03 -1.31
C GLY A 34 -10.82 2.41 -0.74
N ALA A 35 -9.84 2.66 -1.60
CA ALA A 35 -8.50 3.11 -1.20
C ALA A 35 -8.52 4.50 -0.56
N MET A 36 -9.31 5.42 -1.12
CA MET A 36 -9.46 6.77 -0.57
C MET A 36 -10.11 6.74 0.82
N GLN A 37 -11.17 5.94 0.99
CA GLN A 37 -11.85 5.85 2.29
C GLN A 37 -10.91 5.29 3.38
N GLN A 38 -10.16 4.23 3.08
CA GLN A 38 -9.19 3.67 4.04
C GLN A 38 -8.09 4.67 4.43
N TYR A 39 -7.67 5.53 3.50
CA TYR A 39 -6.72 6.60 3.80
C TYR A 39 -7.32 7.65 4.74
N ILE A 40 -8.58 8.05 4.51
CA ILE A 40 -9.31 8.97 5.39
C ILE A 40 -9.43 8.37 6.79
N ASP A 41 -9.87 7.11 6.90
CA ASP A 41 -10.03 6.41 8.17
C ASP A 41 -8.70 6.32 8.94
N LEU A 42 -7.60 6.03 8.23
CA LEU A 42 -6.26 6.00 8.80
C LEU A 42 -5.87 7.39 9.36
N VAL A 43 -6.01 8.45 8.58
CA VAL A 43 -5.66 9.81 9.03
C VAL A 43 -6.52 10.24 10.21
N THR A 44 -7.83 9.96 10.18
CA THR A 44 -8.74 10.22 11.31
C THR A 44 -8.30 9.46 12.57
N SER A 45 -7.90 8.19 12.45
CA SER A 45 -7.39 7.41 13.58
C SER A 45 -6.09 7.97 14.20
N LEU A 46 -5.25 8.60 13.37
CA LEU A 46 -3.99 9.21 13.79
C LEU A 46 -4.18 10.58 14.44
N GLN A 47 -5.19 11.34 14.02
CA GLN A 47 -5.55 12.64 14.59
C GLN A 47 -6.30 12.55 15.93
N GLY A 48 -6.95 11.41 16.20
CA GLY A 48 -7.64 11.15 17.48
C GLY A 48 -6.73 10.67 18.62
N LYS A 49 -5.40 10.77 18.48
CA LYS A 49 -4.40 10.42 19.50
C LYS A 49 -3.69 11.64 20.07
#